data_AF-A0A2R4M684-F1
#
_entry.id   AF-A0A2R4M684-F1
#
_cell.length_a   1.000
_cell.length_b   1.000
_cell.length_c   1.000
_cell.angle_alpha   90.00
_cell.angle_beta   90.00
_cell.angle_gamma   90.00
#
_symmetry.space_group_name_H-M   'P 1'
#
loop_
_entity.id
_entity.type
_entity.pdbx_description
1 polymer ?
#
loop_
_entity_poly.entity_id
_entity_poly.type
_entity_poly.pdbx_seq_one_letter_code
_entity_poly.pdbx_strand_id
1 'polypeptide(L)'
;MMSKDLKKLRSLKDIADLSLTAELAKLAGIKREEEGPKAKLREIETARAQRVHHVGTSEGFDMASLMGADSAWYRWIEKEKRQALRDLAQISERRETQLGKTRKAFGKKDALERLTERHAGKT
;
A
#
# COMPACT_ATOMS: atom_id res chain seq x y z
N MET A 1 47.86 2.19 -0.35
CA MET A 1 46.81 1.44 0.38
C MET A 1 45.42 2.09 0.24
N MET A 2 45.29 3.43 0.29
CA MET A 2 44.01 4.17 0.22
C MET A 2 43.09 3.90 -1.00
N SER A 3 43.64 3.57 -2.17
CA SER A 3 42.83 3.26 -3.37
C SER A 3 41.95 2.00 -3.21
N LYS A 4 42.41 1.00 -2.45
CA LYS A 4 41.67 -0.28 -2.28
C LYS A 4 40.44 -0.09 -1.39
N ASP A 5 40.54 0.74 -0.36
CA ASP A 5 39.44 1.00 0.57
C ASP A 5 38.37 1.90 -0.07
N LEU A 6 38.77 2.89 -0.87
CA LEU A 6 37.83 3.68 -1.65
C LEU A 6 37.05 2.83 -2.68
N LYS A 7 37.73 1.88 -3.36
CA LYS A 7 37.05 0.94 -4.27
C LYS A 7 36.05 0.03 -3.53
N LYS A 8 36.40 -0.44 -2.33
CA LYS A 8 35.47 -1.22 -1.48
C LYS A 8 34.27 -0.39 -1.05
N LEU A 9 34.47 0.85 -0.62
CA LEU A 9 33.38 1.75 -0.22
C LEU A 9 32.41 2.02 -1.38
N ARG A 10 32.94 2.25 -2.59
CA ARG A 10 32.12 2.38 -3.81
C ARG A 10 31.31 1.10 -4.09
N SER A 11 31.95 -0.06 -4.03
CA SER A 11 31.26 -1.35 -4.23
C SER A 11 30.14 -1.57 -3.19
N LEU A 12 30.39 -1.23 -1.93
CA LEU A 12 29.37 -1.30 -0.88
C LEU A 12 28.23 -0.30 -1.11
N LYS A 13 28.53 0.91 -1.59
CA LYS A 13 27.53 1.92 -1.97
C LYS A 13 26.61 1.38 -3.07
N ASP A 14 27.17 0.75 -4.11
CA ASP A 14 26.40 0.17 -5.21
C ASP A 14 25.47 -0.95 -4.73
N ILE A 15 25.96 -1.81 -3.83
CA ILE A 15 25.13 -2.87 -3.21
C ILE A 15 24.01 -2.25 -2.36
N ALA A 16 24.29 -1.19 -1.61
CA ALA A 16 23.30 -0.50 -0.79
C ALA A 16 22.22 0.19 -1.63
N ASP A 17 22.59 0.73 -2.80
CA ASP A 17 21.66 1.33 -3.75
C ASP A 17 20.73 0.29 -4.39
N LEU A 18 21.27 -0.86 -4.80
CA LEU A 18 20.48 -2.00 -5.26
C LEU A 18 19.51 -2.49 -4.17
N SER A 19 19.99 -2.58 -2.92
CA SER A 19 19.15 -2.96 -1.78
C SER A 19 18.02 -1.96 -1.57
N LEU A 20 18.29 -0.65 -1.64
CA LEU A 20 17.26 0.39 -1.51
C LEU A 20 16.22 0.27 -2.64
N THR A 21 16.67 0.11 -3.88
CA THR A 21 15.79 -0.06 -5.04
C THR A 21 14.88 -1.27 -4.87
N ALA A 22 15.41 -2.40 -4.39
CA ALA A 22 14.61 -3.60 -4.13
C ALA A 22 13.55 -3.36 -3.04
N GLU A 23 13.90 -2.67 -1.94
CA GLU A 23 12.93 -2.37 -0.87
C GLU A 23 11.85 -1.36 -1.32
N LEU A 24 12.18 -0.41 -2.21
CA LEU A 24 11.21 0.50 -2.81
C LEU A 24 10.27 -0.22 -3.78
N ALA A 25 10.78 -1.14 -4.59
CA ALA A 25 9.97 -1.95 -5.49
C ALA A 25 8.95 -2.81 -4.72
N LYS A 26 9.38 -3.43 -3.61
CA LYS A 26 8.48 -4.17 -2.70
C LYS A 26 7.41 -3.25 -2.12
N LEU A 27 7.79 -2.07 -1.63
CA LEU A 27 6.84 -1.08 -1.11
C LEU A 27 5.80 -0.66 -2.15
N ALA A 28 6.23 -0.45 -3.40
CA ALA A 28 5.33 -0.15 -4.51
C ALA A 28 4.39 -1.32 -4.86
N GLY A 29 4.84 -2.56 -4.69
CA GLY A 29 4.00 -3.75 -4.79
C GLY A 29 2.89 -3.74 -3.73
N ILE A 30 3.25 -3.54 -2.46
CA ILE A 30 2.27 -3.47 -1.35
C ILE A 30 1.25 -2.36 -1.58
N LYS A 31 1.68 -1.18 -2.05
CA LYS A 31 0.74 -0.09 -2.38
C LYS A 31 -0.26 -0.47 -3.47
N ARG A 32 0.15 -1.24 -4.48
CA ARG A 32 -0.76 -1.72 -5.52
C ARG A 32 -1.80 -2.69 -4.99
N GLU A 33 -1.48 -3.48 -3.96
CA GLU A 33 -2.45 -4.37 -3.31
C GLU A 33 -3.60 -3.60 -2.64
N GLU A 34 -3.39 -2.34 -2.24
CA GLU A 34 -4.46 -1.51 -1.66
C GLU A 34 -5.60 -1.21 -2.66
N GLU A 35 -5.35 -1.29 -3.97
CA GLU A 35 -6.33 -0.91 -4.98
C GLU A 35 -7.54 -1.84 -5.04
N GLY A 36 -7.35 -3.14 -4.79
CA GLY A 36 -8.45 -4.11 -4.79
C GLY A 36 -9.49 -3.82 -3.71
N PRO A 37 -9.11 -3.79 -2.42
CA PRO A 37 -10.03 -3.45 -1.34
C PRO A 37 -10.63 -2.04 -1.47
N LYS A 38 -9.86 -1.04 -1.94
CA LYS A 38 -10.39 0.31 -2.21
C LYS A 38 -11.44 0.29 -3.32
N ALA A 39 -11.21 -0.44 -4.41
CA ALA A 39 -12.20 -0.60 -5.47
C ALA A 39 -13.47 -1.25 -4.94
N LYS A 40 -13.35 -2.31 -4.12
CA LYS A 40 -14.51 -2.97 -3.50
C LYS A 40 -15.33 -2.02 -2.63
N LEU A 41 -14.68 -1.15 -1.85
CA LEU A 41 -15.38 -0.14 -1.05
C LEU A 41 -16.13 0.87 -1.93
N ARG A 42 -15.51 1.35 -3.01
CA ARG A 42 -16.16 2.25 -3.98
C ARG A 42 -17.36 1.59 -4.66
N GLU A 43 -17.26 0.32 -5.05
CA GLU A 43 -18.37 -0.46 -5.60
C GLU A 43 -19.52 -0.56 -4.61
N ILE A 44 -19.23 -0.85 -3.34
CA ILE A 44 -20.23 -0.91 -2.26
C ILE A 44 -20.95 0.43 -2.09
N GLU A 45 -20.19 1.54 -2.07
CA GLU A 45 -20.75 2.88 -1.93
C GLU A 45 -21.63 3.25 -3.12
N THR A 46 -21.18 2.93 -4.34
CA THR A 46 -21.92 3.15 -5.58
C THR A 46 -23.23 2.36 -5.58
N ALA A 47 -23.18 1.06 -5.22
CA ALA A 47 -24.36 0.21 -5.16
C ALA A 47 -25.38 0.71 -4.12
N ARG A 48 -24.92 1.24 -2.99
CA ARG A 48 -25.79 1.88 -1.99
C ARG A 48 -26.46 3.14 -2.54
N ALA A 49 -25.70 4.03 -3.16
CA ALA A 49 -26.23 5.24 -3.75
C ALA A 49 -27.28 4.94 -4.83
N GLN A 50 -27.00 3.96 -5.70
CA GLN A 50 -27.95 3.49 -6.71
C GLN A 50 -29.22 2.93 -6.09
N ARG A 51 -29.12 2.14 -5.01
CA ARG A 51 -30.29 1.61 -4.32
C ARG A 51 -31.16 2.71 -3.72
N VAL A 52 -30.55 3.66 -3.02
CA VAL A 52 -31.27 4.82 -2.44
C VAL A 52 -31.98 5.62 -3.53
N HIS A 53 -31.29 5.90 -4.64
CA HIS A 53 -31.89 6.60 -5.78
C HIS A 53 -33.06 5.82 -6.37
N HIS A 54 -32.92 4.50 -6.57
CA HIS A 54 -33.99 3.65 -7.11
C HIS A 54 -35.23 3.65 -6.23
N VAL A 55 -35.08 3.50 -4.91
CA VAL A 55 -36.22 3.57 -3.97
C VAL A 55 -36.86 4.95 -3.98
N GLY A 56 -36.05 6.02 -3.98
CA GLY A 56 -36.54 7.40 -3.94
C GLY A 56 -37.24 7.88 -5.22
N THR A 57 -37.03 7.20 -6.35
CA THR A 57 -37.63 7.53 -7.65
C THR A 57 -38.71 6.56 -8.10
N SER A 58 -39.01 5.54 -7.29
CA SER A 58 -40.07 4.58 -7.58
C SER A 58 -41.45 5.22 -7.40
N GLU A 59 -42.23 5.28 -8.47
CA GLU A 59 -43.62 5.78 -8.44
C GLU A 59 -44.60 4.80 -7.77
N GLY A 60 -44.14 3.58 -7.42
CA GLY A 60 -44.90 2.55 -6.73
C GLY A 60 -44.12 1.83 -5.63
N PHE A 61 -44.72 0.79 -5.06
CA PHE A 61 -44.05 -0.02 -4.03
C PHE A 61 -42.84 -0.75 -4.59
N ASP A 62 -41.70 -0.60 -3.92
CA ASP A 62 -40.52 -1.39 -4.21
C ASP A 62 -40.69 -2.82 -3.66
N MET A 63 -40.89 -3.78 -4.58
CA MET A 63 -41.14 -5.17 -4.22
C MET A 63 -39.95 -5.82 -3.50
N ALA A 64 -38.71 -5.39 -3.77
CA ALA A 64 -37.53 -5.93 -3.10
C ALA A 64 -37.48 -5.56 -1.61
N SER A 65 -37.87 -4.33 -1.27
CA SER A 65 -38.04 -3.87 0.12
C SER A 65 -39.17 -4.64 0.80
N LEU A 66 -40.33 -4.78 0.14
CA LEU A 66 -41.49 -5.50 0.70
C LEU A 66 -41.20 -6.97 0.99
N MET A 67 -40.39 -7.61 0.16
CA MET A 67 -39.98 -9.01 0.35
C MET A 67 -38.78 -9.17 1.30
N GLY A 68 -38.27 -8.08 1.89
CA GLY A 68 -37.14 -8.11 2.82
C GLY A 68 -35.78 -8.41 2.19
N ALA A 69 -35.68 -8.38 0.86
CA ALA A 69 -34.44 -8.65 0.12
C ALA A 69 -33.35 -7.62 0.47
N ASP A 70 -33.75 -6.37 0.72
CA ASP A 70 -32.87 -5.31 1.19
C ASP A 70 -32.14 -5.67 2.48
N SER A 71 -32.83 -6.26 3.46
CA SER A 71 -32.21 -6.61 4.74
C SER A 71 -31.14 -7.71 4.60
N ALA A 72 -31.34 -8.65 3.68
CA ALA A 72 -30.32 -9.65 3.35
C ALA A 72 -29.13 -9.00 2.62
N TRP A 73 -29.42 -8.14 1.64
CA TRP A 73 -28.41 -7.42 0.87
C TRP A 73 -27.56 -6.47 1.73
N TYR A 74 -28.17 -5.69 2.63
CA TYR A 74 -27.44 -4.81 3.56
C TYR A 74 -26.50 -5.60 4.48
N ARG A 75 -26.94 -6.74 5.01
CA ARG A 75 -26.08 -7.61 5.85
C ARG A 75 -24.90 -8.16 5.05
N TRP A 76 -25.13 -8.58 3.81
CA TRP A 76 -24.06 -9.00 2.93
C TRP A 76 -23.08 -7.86 2.65
N ILE A 77 -23.56 -6.66 2.31
CA ILE A 77 -22.69 -5.48 2.11
C ILE A 77 -21.86 -5.17 3.36
N GLU A 78 -22.44 -5.17 4.55
CA GLU A 78 -21.69 -4.91 5.79
C GLU A 78 -20.64 -5.99 6.08
N LYS A 79 -20.86 -7.23 5.64
CA LYS A 79 -19.84 -8.29 5.70
C LYS A 79 -18.70 -7.99 4.74
N GLU A 80 -19.00 -7.66 3.48
CA GLU A 80 -18.02 -7.34 2.44
C GLU A 80 -17.19 -6.10 2.79
N LYS A 81 -17.85 -5.04 3.28
CA LYS A 81 -17.19 -3.81 3.75
C LYS A 81 -16.20 -4.11 4.87
N ARG A 82 -16.62 -4.91 5.87
CA ARG A 82 -15.73 -5.32 6.95
C ARG A 82 -14.56 -6.15 6.45
N GLN A 83 -14.75 -7.00 5.44
CA GLN A 83 -13.66 -7.76 4.84
C GLN A 83 -12.65 -6.84 4.16
N ALA A 84 -13.10 -5.94 3.28
CA ALA A 84 -12.22 -4.99 2.59
C ALA A 84 -11.44 -4.09 3.57
N LEU A 85 -12.08 -3.64 4.66
CA LEU A 85 -11.41 -2.85 5.70
C LEU A 85 -10.36 -3.67 6.47
N ARG A 86 -10.63 -4.95 6.77
CA ARG A 86 -9.63 -5.85 7.37
C ARG A 86 -8.44 -6.05 6.44
N ASP A 87 -8.69 -6.27 5.15
CA ASP A 87 -7.62 -6.43 4.16
C ASP A 87 -6.75 -5.17 4.07
N LEU A 88 -7.36 -3.98 4.07
CA LEU A 88 -6.64 -2.70 4.13
C LEU A 88 -5.80 -2.53 5.39
N ALA A 89 -6.31 -2.97 6.55
CA ALA A 89 -5.55 -2.93 7.80
C ALA A 89 -4.31 -3.84 7.72
N GLN A 90 -4.47 -5.07 7.22
CA GLN A 90 -3.35 -6.00 7.02
C GLN A 90 -2.33 -5.49 5.99
N ILE A 91 -2.79 -4.88 4.90
CA ILE A 91 -1.91 -4.23 3.91
C ILE A 91 -1.16 -3.07 4.58
N SER A 92 -1.83 -2.27 5.40
CA SER A 92 -1.22 -1.12 6.11
C SER A 92 -0.13 -1.56 7.09
N GLU A 93 -0.36 -2.65 7.83
CA GLU A 93 0.64 -3.24 8.72
C GLU A 93 1.89 -3.70 7.94
N ARG A 94 1.68 -4.43 6.84
CA ARG A 94 2.77 -4.86 5.95
C ARG A 94 3.51 -3.66 5.35
N ARG A 95 2.78 -2.61 4.97
CA ARG A 95 3.35 -1.36 4.45
C ARG A 95 4.24 -0.67 5.46
N GLU A 96 3.82 -0.55 6.72
CA GLU A 96 4.64 0.09 7.75
C GLU A 96 5.90 -0.74 8.06
N THR A 97 5.77 -2.06 8.13
CA THR A 97 6.92 -2.97 8.27
C THR A 97 7.91 -2.79 7.12
N GLN A 98 7.41 -2.71 5.89
CA GLN A 98 8.25 -2.51 4.70
C GLN A 98 8.89 -1.11 4.68
N LEU A 99 8.17 -0.06 5.09
CA LEU A 99 8.72 1.29 5.27
C LEU A 99 9.89 1.29 6.25
N GLY A 100 9.80 0.53 7.34
CA GLY A 100 10.92 0.33 8.28
C GLY A 100 12.17 -0.24 7.59
N LYS A 101 12.00 -1.21 6.69
CA LYS A 101 13.12 -1.79 5.91
C LYS A 101 13.68 -0.80 4.90
N THR A 102 12.81 -0.09 4.16
CA THR A 102 13.22 0.95 3.21
C THR A 102 14.02 2.06 3.90
N ARG A 103 13.56 2.55 5.07
CA ARG A 103 14.27 3.56 5.87
C ARG A 103 15.68 3.08 6.28
N LYS A 104 15.80 1.82 6.71
CA LYS A 104 17.11 1.22 7.05
C LYS A 104 18.04 1.10 5.83
N ALA A 105 17.52 0.66 4.69
CA ALA A 105 18.29 0.55 3.45
C ALA A 105 18.78 1.93 2.98
N PHE A 106 17.89 2.95 3.03
CA PHE A 106 18.23 4.33 2.72
C PHE A 106 19.35 4.85 3.64
N GLY A 107 19.22 4.66 4.96
CA GLY A 107 20.24 5.09 5.92
C GLY A 107 21.61 4.45 5.68
N LYS A 108 21.65 3.16 5.28
CA LYS A 108 22.90 2.49 4.90
C LYS A 108 23.53 3.12 3.65
N LYS A 109 22.74 3.40 2.61
CA LYS A 109 23.20 4.04 1.38
C LYS A 109 23.76 5.44 1.68
N ASP A 110 23.04 6.24 2.47
CA ASP A 110 23.47 7.60 2.87
C ASP A 110 24.77 7.55 3.70
N ALA A 111 24.89 6.62 4.65
CA ALA A 111 26.13 6.46 5.42
C ALA A 111 27.33 6.10 4.54
N LEU A 112 27.17 5.16 3.60
CA LEU A 112 28.22 4.76 2.66
C LEU A 112 28.61 5.88 1.69
N GLU A 113 27.64 6.68 1.25
CA GLU A 113 27.88 7.87 0.44
C GLU A 113 28.76 8.88 1.18
N ARG A 114 28.38 9.25 2.40
CA ARG A 114 29.17 10.18 3.25
C ARG A 114 30.56 9.65 3.57
N LEU A 115 30.71 8.34 3.81
CA LEU A 115 32.01 7.72 4.03
C LEU A 115 32.88 7.77 2.77
N THR A 116 32.29 7.53 1.61
CA THR A 116 32.99 7.59 0.31
C THR A 116 33.46 9.00 0.02
N GLU A 117 32.62 10.01 0.25
CA GLU A 117 32.98 11.44 0.08
C GLU A 117 34.12 11.86 1.02
N ARG A 118 34.02 11.51 2.30
CA ARG A 118 35.08 11.79 3.29
C ARG A 118 36.41 11.13 2.94
N HIS A 119 36.39 9.94 2.36
CA HIS A 119 37.60 9.25 1.92
C HIS A 119 38.14 9.80 0.60
N ALA A 120 37.28 10.24 -0.32
CA ALA A 120 37.69 10.83 -1.59
C ALA A 120 38.35 12.21 -1.40
N GLY A 121 37.83 13.05 -0.49
CA GLY A 121 38.40 14.37 -0.18
C GLY A 121 39.64 14.35 0.72
N LYS A 122 40.06 13.18 1.21
CA LYS A 122 41.32 12.97 1.97
C LYS A 122 42.46 12.43 1.10
N THR A 123 42.22 12.22 -0.19
CA THR A 123 43.22 11.89 -1.23
C THR A 123 43.57 13.15 -1.99
#